data_AF-A0A8J7RWU4-F1
#
_entry.id   AF-A0A8J7RWU4-F1
#
_cell.length_a   1.000
_cell.length_b   1.000
_cell.length_c   1.000
_cell.angle_alpha   90.00
_cell.angle_beta   90.00
_cell.angle_gamma   90.00
#
_symmetry.space_group_name_H-M   'P 1'
#
loop_
_entity.id
_entity.type
_entity.pdbx_description
1 polymer ?
#
loop_
_entity_poly.entity_id
_entity_poly.type
_entity_poly.pdbx_seq_one_letter_code
_entity_poly.pdbx_strand_id
1 'polypeptide(L)'
;PEEPSPAPQQPAAEPTAPEPLPAETPVDTQPQQPEPQGGYRLQSYNGRLAIFREGSDTPEMIFDVYTRLLPQADRERLEQGITAPDYETLTRLIEDYIS
;
A
#
# COMPACT_ATOMS: atom_id res chain seq x y z
N PRO A 1 6.49 -68.84 23.93
CA PRO A 1 7.20 -67.63 23.48
C PRO A 1 6.55 -66.40 24.13
N GLU A 2 6.89 -66.03 25.36
CA GLU A 2 8.17 -65.45 25.85
C GLU A 2 8.46 -64.05 25.27
N GLU A 3 8.94 -63.18 26.16
CA GLU A 3 8.67 -61.74 26.39
C GLU A 3 9.00 -60.67 25.32
N PRO A 4 8.44 -59.44 25.51
CA PRO A 4 8.82 -58.21 24.82
C PRO A 4 10.06 -57.56 25.47
N SER A 5 10.94 -56.90 24.68
CA SER A 5 11.89 -55.80 25.07
C SER A 5 13.12 -55.74 24.13
N PRO A 6 13.88 -54.61 24.04
CA PRO A 6 13.93 -53.51 25.01
C PRO A 6 13.83 -52.08 24.42
N ALA A 7 13.10 -51.21 25.12
CA ALA A 7 13.58 -49.84 25.39
C ALA A 7 14.50 -49.92 26.62
N PRO A 8 15.46 -49.00 26.90
CA PRO A 8 15.51 -47.57 26.55
C PRO A 8 16.88 -47.09 26.03
N GLN A 9 17.01 -45.86 25.51
CA GLN A 9 18.10 -44.90 25.84
C GLN A 9 17.73 -43.50 25.28
N GLN A 10 17.00 -42.71 26.09
CA GLN A 10 17.12 -41.25 26.09
C GLN A 10 18.23 -40.88 27.08
N PRO A 11 19.14 -39.97 26.72
CA PRO A 11 19.18 -38.63 27.36
C PRO A 11 19.48 -37.54 26.31
N ALA A 12 18.93 -36.32 26.31
CA ALA A 12 18.51 -35.47 27.41
C ALA A 12 17.32 -34.57 27.01
N ALA A 13 16.45 -34.29 27.97
CA ALA A 13 15.54 -33.16 27.94
C ALA A 13 16.25 -31.91 28.47
N GLU A 14 16.01 -30.74 27.87
CA GLU A 14 15.61 -29.48 28.55
C GLU A 14 15.26 -28.38 27.51
N PRO A 15 14.41 -27.39 27.84
CA PRO A 15 13.01 -27.38 27.40
C PRO A 15 12.62 -26.12 26.61
N THR A 16 11.55 -26.18 25.80
CA THR A 16 10.48 -25.16 25.70
C THR A 16 9.44 -25.63 24.67
N ALA A 17 8.22 -25.87 25.14
CA ALA A 17 7.00 -25.79 24.34
C ALA A 17 6.25 -24.53 24.82
N PRO A 18 5.47 -23.83 23.96
CA PRO A 18 4.16 -24.35 23.53
C PRO A 18 3.75 -24.10 22.05
N GLU A 19 2.68 -24.78 21.63
CA GLU A 19 1.73 -24.59 20.50
C GLU A 19 1.28 -23.14 20.17
N PRO A 20 0.44 -22.85 19.13
CA PRO A 20 0.10 -23.52 17.85
C PRO A 20 0.15 -22.52 16.62
N LEU A 21 -0.41 -22.88 15.45
CA LEU A 21 -0.88 -22.00 14.32
C LEU A 21 0.02 -21.89 13.05
N PRO A 22 -0.61 -21.68 11.86
CA PRO A 22 -0.19 -22.21 10.57
C PRO A 22 0.93 -21.37 9.95
N ALA A 23 1.81 -21.97 9.16
CA ALA A 23 2.50 -21.21 8.12
C ALA A 23 1.55 -20.95 6.94
N GLU A 24 0.38 -20.37 7.24
CA GLU A 24 -0.09 -19.25 6.45
C GLU A 24 0.94 -18.14 6.71
N THR A 25 2.07 -18.18 6.00
CA THR A 25 2.37 -16.93 5.32
C THR A 25 1.36 -16.93 4.18
N PRO A 26 0.29 -16.10 4.23
CA PRO A 26 -0.13 -15.55 2.95
C PRO A 26 1.19 -15.11 2.30
N VAL A 27 1.39 -15.49 1.05
CA VAL A 27 2.09 -14.56 0.18
C VAL A 27 1.23 -13.31 0.28
N ASP A 28 1.54 -12.49 1.27
CA ASP A 28 1.28 -11.09 1.24
C ASP A 28 2.17 -10.63 0.09
N THR A 29 1.70 -10.91 -1.13
CA THR A 29 1.56 -9.85 -2.11
C THR A 29 0.72 -8.74 -1.43
N GLN A 30 1.28 -8.11 -0.39
CA GLN A 30 1.36 -6.68 -0.35
C GLN A 30 1.68 -6.34 -1.79
N PRO A 31 0.80 -5.64 -2.54
CA PRO A 31 1.26 -5.04 -3.77
C PRO A 31 2.54 -4.34 -3.37
N GLN A 32 3.68 -4.80 -3.89
CA GLN A 32 4.97 -4.19 -3.66
C GLN A 32 4.72 -2.76 -4.09
N GLN A 33 4.43 -1.90 -3.10
CA GLN A 33 4.07 -0.52 -3.33
C GLN A 33 5.33 -0.04 -4.02
N PRO A 34 5.28 0.19 -5.34
CA PRO A 34 6.53 0.32 -6.07
C PRO A 34 7.26 1.44 -5.36
N GLU A 35 8.53 1.31 -5.05
CA GLU A 35 9.23 2.47 -4.48
C GLU A 35 9.00 3.61 -5.48
N PRO A 36 8.44 4.77 -5.08
CA PRO A 36 8.05 5.83 -6.01
C PRO A 36 9.32 6.47 -6.58
N GLN A 37 9.97 5.76 -7.50
CA GLN A 37 11.01 6.29 -8.36
C GLN A 37 10.39 6.94 -9.61
N GLY A 38 9.07 6.84 -9.77
CA GLY A 38 8.26 7.56 -10.75
C GLY A 38 7.39 8.58 -10.04
N GLY A 39 7.29 9.77 -10.61
CA GLY A 39 6.53 10.87 -10.02
C GLY A 39 5.05 10.56 -9.80
N TYR A 40 4.36 11.51 -9.18
CA TYR A 40 2.91 11.49 -9.00
C TYR A 40 2.26 12.38 -10.04
N ARG A 41 0.98 12.14 -10.35
CA ARG A 41 0.18 13.00 -11.19
C ARG A 41 -1.16 13.24 -10.53
N LEU A 42 -1.46 14.50 -10.25
CA LEU A 42 -2.74 14.93 -9.72
C LEU A 42 -3.71 15.21 -10.87
N GLN A 43 -4.87 14.56 -10.87
CA GLN A 43 -5.90 14.75 -11.88
C GLN A 43 -7.30 14.63 -11.26
N SER A 44 -8.28 15.25 -11.89
CA SER A 44 -9.68 15.06 -11.51
C SER A 44 -10.19 13.68 -11.94
N TYR A 45 -10.69 12.89 -11.00
CA TYR A 45 -11.27 11.57 -11.23
C TYR A 45 -12.67 11.51 -10.63
N ASN A 46 -13.70 11.24 -11.45
CA ASN A 46 -15.10 11.20 -11.00
C ASN A 46 -15.57 12.46 -10.25
N GLY A 47 -15.04 13.64 -10.64
CA GLY A 47 -15.34 14.91 -9.98
C GLY A 47 -14.67 15.05 -8.60
N ARG A 48 -13.74 14.16 -8.27
CA ARG A 48 -12.91 14.17 -7.07
C ARG A 48 -11.44 14.34 -7.42
N LEU A 49 -10.66 14.83 -6.48
CA LEU A 49 -9.22 14.97 -6.64
C LEU A 49 -8.57 13.59 -6.50
N ALA A 50 -7.75 13.17 -7.44
CA ALA A 50 -7.06 11.89 -7.39
C ALA A 50 -5.60 11.99 -7.79
N ILE A 51 -4.79 11.16 -7.16
CA ILE A 51 -3.37 10.97 -7.44
C ILE A 51 -3.24 9.71 -8.26
N PHE A 52 -2.53 9.81 -9.37
CA PHE A 52 -2.10 8.72 -10.23
C PHE A 52 -0.60 8.59 -10.09
N ARG A 53 -0.10 7.36 -10.21
CA ARG A 53 1.33 7.15 -10.33
C ARG A 53 1.80 7.29 -11.76
N GLU A 54 3.04 7.69 -11.94
CA GLU A 54 3.67 7.59 -13.25
C GLU A 54 3.62 6.15 -13.76
N GLY A 55 3.11 5.96 -14.98
CA GLY A 55 2.90 4.65 -15.58
C GLY A 55 1.67 3.88 -15.09
N SER A 56 0.82 4.48 -14.25
CA SER A 56 -0.44 3.89 -13.79
C SER A 56 -1.66 4.70 -14.23
N ASP A 57 -2.62 4.04 -14.88
CA ASP A 57 -3.93 4.61 -15.22
C ASP A 57 -4.94 4.51 -14.07
N THR A 58 -4.58 3.83 -12.99
CA THR A 58 -5.40 3.74 -11.79
C THR A 58 -4.96 4.80 -10.78
N PRO A 59 -5.91 5.52 -10.17
CA PRO A 59 -5.56 6.44 -9.11
C PRO A 59 -5.02 5.64 -7.92
N GLU A 60 -3.81 5.98 -7.47
CA GLU A 60 -3.22 5.45 -6.24
C GLU A 60 -4.03 5.91 -5.03
N MET A 61 -4.48 7.16 -5.03
CA MET A 61 -5.23 7.75 -3.93
C MET A 61 -6.29 8.72 -4.46
N ILE A 62 -7.52 8.58 -3.97
CA ILE A 62 -8.62 9.50 -4.29
C ILE A 62 -8.96 10.25 -3.01
N PHE A 63 -8.87 11.57 -3.05
CA PHE A 63 -9.32 12.42 -1.97
C PHE A 63 -10.81 12.69 -2.11
N ASP A 64 -11.51 12.84 -0.98
CA ASP A 64 -12.91 13.28 -0.94
C ASP A 64 -13.04 14.79 -1.16
N VAL A 65 -12.26 15.32 -2.11
CA VAL A 65 -12.21 16.74 -2.47
C VAL A 65 -12.88 16.87 -3.82
N TYR A 66 -14.00 17.60 -3.86
CA TYR A 66 -14.73 17.78 -5.11
C TYR A 66 -14.06 18.83 -5.99
N THR A 67 -13.56 18.43 -7.16
CA THR A 67 -12.90 19.37 -8.10
C THR A 67 -13.85 20.44 -8.60
N ARG A 68 -15.15 20.16 -8.60
CA ARG A 68 -16.21 21.13 -8.92
C ARG A 68 -16.34 22.29 -7.93
N LEU A 69 -15.83 22.14 -6.70
CA LEU A 69 -15.76 23.21 -5.70
C LEU A 69 -14.51 24.07 -5.84
N LEU A 70 -13.54 23.62 -6.65
CA LEU A 70 -12.32 24.34 -6.94
C LEU A 70 -12.57 25.46 -7.96
N PRO A 71 -11.74 26.51 -7.94
CA PRO A 71 -11.73 27.54 -8.98
C PRO A 71 -11.58 26.94 -10.38
N GLN A 72 -12.12 27.62 -11.39
CA GLN A 72 -12.06 27.16 -12.78
C GLN A 72 -10.63 26.91 -13.25
N ALA A 73 -9.69 27.80 -12.89
CA ALA A 73 -8.28 27.67 -13.26
C ALA A 73 -7.65 26.35 -12.76
N ASP A 74 -8.04 25.91 -11.56
CA ASP A 74 -7.52 24.70 -10.94
C ASP A 74 -8.14 23.44 -11.54
N ARG A 75 -9.43 23.52 -11.88
CA ARG A 75 -10.11 22.47 -12.63
C ARG A 75 -9.45 22.24 -13.98
N GLU A 76 -9.14 23.31 -14.71
CA GLU A 76 -8.45 23.19 -16.00
C GLU A 76 -7.07 22.54 -15.82
N ARG A 77 -6.31 22.91 -14.78
CA ARG A 77 -5.03 22.27 -14.47
C ARG A 77 -5.18 20.78 -14.13
N LEU A 78 -6.16 20.43 -13.32
CA LEU A 78 -6.45 19.03 -12.97
C LEU A 78 -6.92 18.22 -14.17
N GLU A 79 -7.66 18.80 -15.10
CA GLU A 79 -8.04 18.14 -16.35
C GLU A 79 -6.82 17.88 -17.24
N GLN A 80 -5.88 18.83 -17.34
CA GLN A 80 -4.58 18.61 -17.99
C GLN A 80 -3.75 17.53 -17.26
N GLY A 81 -3.92 17.44 -15.94
CA GLY A 81 -3.23 16.52 -15.05
C GLY A 81 -1.82 16.99 -14.70
N ILE A 82 -1.60 17.29 -13.42
CA ILE A 82 -0.41 17.98 -12.92
C ILE A 82 0.58 16.95 -12.41
N THR A 83 1.75 16.87 -12.99
CA THR A 83 2.83 16.01 -12.48
C THR A 83 3.54 16.66 -11.30
N ALA A 84 3.76 15.87 -10.25
CA ALA A 84 4.50 16.22 -9.06
C ALA A 84 5.67 15.22 -8.91
N PRO A 85 6.92 15.68 -8.79
CA PRO A 85 8.08 14.78 -8.68
C PRO A 85 8.08 14.01 -7.35
N ASP A 86 7.55 14.62 -6.28
CA ASP A 86 7.61 14.10 -4.92
C ASP A 86 6.29 14.33 -4.18
N TYR A 87 6.10 13.56 -3.10
CA TYR A 87 4.92 13.66 -2.24
C TYR A 87 4.77 15.05 -1.57
N GLU A 88 5.88 15.73 -1.27
CA GLU A 88 5.83 17.08 -0.70
C GLU A 88 5.21 18.08 -1.69
N THR A 89 5.68 18.09 -2.94
CA THR A 89 5.13 18.93 -4.01
C THR A 89 3.67 18.59 -4.25
N LEU A 90 3.33 17.30 -4.24
CA LEU A 90 1.97 16.82 -4.40
C LEU A 90 1.04 17.32 -3.28
N THR A 91 1.46 17.15 -2.02
CA THR A 91 0.70 17.60 -0.86
C THR A 91 0.47 19.10 -0.93
N ARG A 92 1.51 19.87 -1.26
CA ARG A 92 1.41 21.31 -1.37
C ARG A 92 0.46 21.76 -2.49
N LEU A 93 0.44 21.05 -3.61
CA LEU A 93 -0.55 21.27 -4.67
C LEU A 93 -1.97 20.99 -4.16
N ILE A 94 -2.18 19.87 -3.46
CA ILE A 94 -3.48 19.52 -2.89
C ILE A 94 -3.94 20.61 -1.91
N GLU A 95 -3.07 21.05 -1.00
CA GLU A 95 -3.32 22.12 -0.04
C GLU A 95 -3.68 23.44 -0.73
N ASP A 96 -2.97 23.81 -1.78
CA ASP A 96 -3.25 25.01 -2.58
C ASP A 96 -4.65 24.95 -3.22
N TYR A 97 -5.08 23.76 -3.64
CA TYR A 97 -6.42 23.56 -4.19
C TYR A 97 -7.52 23.57 -3.12
N ILE A 98 -7.27 23.10 -1.91
CA ILE A 98 -8.32 22.98 -0.86
C ILE A 98 -8.31 24.10 0.19
N SER A 99 -7.51 25.15 0.00
CA SER A 99 -7.37 26.26 0.94
C SER A 99 -8.54 27.26 0.91
#